data_AF-A0A348VQZ6-F1
#
_entry.id   AF-A0A348VQZ6-F1
#
_cell.length_a   1.000
_cell.length_b   1.000
_cell.length_c   1.000
_cell.angle_alpha   90.00
_cell.angle_beta   90.00
_cell.angle_gamma   90.00
#
_symmetry.space_group_name_H-M   'P 1'
#
loop_
_entity.id
_entity.type
_entity.pdbx_description
1 polymer ?
#
loop_
_entity_poly.entity_id
_entity_poly.type
_entity_poly.pdbx_seq_one_letter_code
_entity_poly.pdbx_strand_id
1 'polypeptide(L)'
;NKHVSKVACQTCHIPTFAKDEATKVWWDWSKAGDKDRKPKEDENFMKDYAAIKGEFKWAKNVVPTYAWYNGKSDRYLVGEKINPKKIVELTTPLGSIKDKTAKIFPFKVMEGKQPYDTKNNYLVVPHTYGGFWKHLDWQKGITDGMAVAGLPYSGSYGFVQTKMYWRINHMVVPKDQALTCGDCHGKKGRLDWKALGYKGDPQAKGGRKLK
;
A
#
# COMPACT_ATOMS: atom_id res chain seq x y z
N ASN A 1 -9.21 13.44 -27.05
CA ASN A 1 -8.60 13.76 -25.74
C ASN A 1 -7.14 13.29 -25.73
N LYS A 2 -6.15 14.18 -25.56
CA LYS A 2 -4.70 13.82 -25.60
C LYS A 2 -4.18 13.18 -24.30
N HIS A 3 -4.91 13.31 -23.19
CA HIS A 3 -4.49 12.79 -21.87
C HIS A 3 -4.35 11.28 -21.83
N VAL A 4 -5.18 10.53 -22.57
CA VAL A 4 -5.21 9.06 -22.56
C VAL A 4 -3.90 8.40 -23.00
N SER A 5 -2.99 9.17 -23.60
CA SER A 5 -1.62 8.73 -23.92
C SER A 5 -0.70 8.66 -22.70
N LYS A 6 -1.04 9.36 -21.60
CA LYS A 6 -0.20 9.50 -20.38
C LYS A 6 -0.95 9.16 -19.10
N VAL A 7 -2.27 9.24 -19.10
CA VAL A 7 -3.14 9.03 -17.95
C VAL A 7 -4.10 7.89 -18.28
N ALA A 8 -4.18 6.90 -17.41
CA ALA A 8 -5.09 5.77 -17.57
C ALA A 8 -6.55 6.21 -17.40
N CYS A 9 -7.49 5.54 -18.07
CA CYS A 9 -8.92 5.83 -17.93
C CYS A 9 -9.36 5.76 -16.46
N GLN A 10 -8.87 4.76 -15.73
CA GLN A 10 -9.11 4.55 -14.31
C GLN A 10 -8.78 5.78 -13.46
N THR A 11 -7.71 6.51 -13.79
CA THR A 11 -7.28 7.69 -13.02
C THR A 11 -8.35 8.78 -12.99
N CYS A 12 -9.01 9.04 -14.13
CA CYS A 12 -10.06 10.03 -14.23
C CYS A 12 -11.43 9.49 -13.81
N HIS A 13 -11.69 8.21 -14.09
CA HIS A 13 -13.01 7.61 -13.92
C HIS A 13 -13.21 6.88 -12.60
N ILE A 14 -12.20 6.84 -11.71
CA ILE A 14 -12.33 6.32 -10.34
C ILE A 14 -11.77 7.37 -9.36
N PRO A 15 -12.53 8.45 -9.09
CA PRO A 15 -12.08 9.55 -8.22
C PRO A 15 -11.77 9.11 -6.78
N THR A 16 -12.54 8.14 -6.27
CA THR A 16 -12.41 7.54 -4.94
C THR A 16 -12.74 6.06 -4.99
N PHE A 17 -12.18 5.29 -4.05
CA PHE A 17 -12.55 3.90 -3.77
C PHE A 17 -13.04 3.76 -2.33
N ALA A 18 -13.53 2.57 -1.96
CA ALA A 18 -14.13 2.33 -0.63
C ALA A 18 -15.30 3.30 -0.37
N LYS A 19 -16.24 3.37 -1.32
CA LYS A 19 -17.35 4.34 -1.32
C LYS A 19 -18.39 4.04 -0.25
N ASP A 20 -18.78 2.77 -0.16
CA ASP A 20 -19.84 2.33 0.76
C ASP A 20 -19.26 1.84 2.08
N GLU A 21 -18.15 1.09 2.03
CA GLU A 21 -17.51 0.48 3.20
C GLU A 21 -16.08 0.97 3.35
N ALA A 22 -15.67 1.23 4.60
CA ALA A 22 -14.31 1.64 4.90
C ALA A 22 -13.31 0.51 4.62
N THR A 23 -12.16 0.87 4.07
CA THR A 23 -11.06 -0.06 3.82
C THR A 23 -9.93 0.19 4.80
N LYS A 24 -9.26 -0.88 5.22
CA LYS A 24 -7.99 -0.76 5.93
C LYS A 24 -6.94 -0.13 5.03
N VAL A 25 -6.19 0.83 5.58
CA VAL A 25 -5.06 1.53 4.95
C VAL A 25 -3.78 1.43 5.77
N TRP A 26 -3.90 1.08 7.06
CA TRP A 26 -2.77 0.80 7.95
C TRP A 26 -2.98 -0.49 8.77
N TRP A 27 -1.96 -1.33 8.90
CA TRP A 27 -1.97 -2.52 9.75
C TRP A 27 -0.64 -2.69 10.49
N ASP A 28 -0.60 -2.40 11.79
CA ASP A 28 0.59 -2.56 12.63
C ASP A 28 0.49 -3.79 13.54
N TRP A 29 1.15 -4.87 13.12
CA TRP A 29 1.26 -6.10 13.90
C TRP A 29 2.16 -5.98 15.14
N SER A 30 3.01 -4.95 15.23
CA SER A 30 3.86 -4.75 16.41
C SER A 30 3.07 -4.41 17.68
N LYS A 31 1.80 -4.05 17.52
CA LYS A 31 0.87 -3.79 18.62
C LYS A 31 0.04 -5.01 19.03
N ALA A 32 0.19 -6.15 18.34
CA ALA A 32 -0.55 -7.36 18.66
C ALA A 32 -0.04 -7.98 19.97
N GLY A 33 -0.93 -8.66 20.70
CA GLY A 33 -0.62 -9.38 21.95
C GLY A 33 -1.15 -8.72 23.23
N ASP A 34 -1.50 -7.44 23.19
CA ASP A 34 -2.10 -6.72 24.31
C ASP A 34 -3.59 -7.06 24.45
N LYS A 35 -3.93 -7.86 25.47
CA LYS A 35 -5.31 -8.26 25.75
C LYS A 35 -6.10 -7.18 26.49
N ASP A 36 -5.40 -6.25 27.15
CA ASP A 36 -6.01 -5.23 28.00
C ASP A 36 -6.39 -3.99 27.19
N ARG A 37 -5.74 -3.76 26.04
CA ARG A 37 -6.16 -2.74 25.09
C ARG A 37 -7.55 -3.03 24.55
N LYS A 38 -8.51 -2.22 24.99
CA LYS A 38 -9.87 -2.18 24.44
C LYS A 38 -9.86 -1.53 23.05
N PRO A 39 -10.44 -2.17 22.02
CA PRO A 39 -10.62 -1.55 20.71
C PRO A 39 -11.52 -0.32 20.80
N LYS A 40 -11.16 0.71 20.04
CA LYS A 40 -12.00 1.89 19.79
C LYS A 40 -12.52 1.81 18.37
N GLU A 41 -13.71 2.35 18.15
CA GLU A 41 -14.27 2.49 16.81
C GLU A 41 -13.91 3.87 16.26
N ASP A 42 -13.59 3.93 14.98
CA ASP A 42 -13.42 5.19 14.26
C ASP A 42 -14.79 5.75 13.80
N GLU A 43 -14.77 6.87 13.08
CA GLU A 43 -15.97 7.50 12.49
C GLU A 43 -16.73 6.59 11.50
N ASN A 44 -16.12 5.49 11.05
CA ASN A 44 -16.69 4.51 10.15
C ASN A 44 -17.18 3.25 10.89
N PHE A 45 -17.25 3.28 12.23
CA PHE A 45 -17.61 2.14 13.09
C PHE A 45 -16.63 0.96 12.98
N MET A 46 -15.40 1.22 12.55
CA MET A 46 -14.37 0.19 12.40
C MET A 46 -13.47 0.15 13.62
N LYS A 47 -13.30 -1.05 14.19
CA LYS A 47 -12.39 -1.27 15.32
C LYS A 47 -10.95 -0.97 14.91
N ASP A 48 -10.25 -0.18 15.71
CA ASP A 48 -8.85 0.21 15.54
C ASP A 48 -7.86 -0.88 15.99
N TYR A 49 -8.34 -1.94 16.64
CA TYR A 49 -7.49 -2.92 17.30
C TYR A 49 -8.11 -4.31 17.39
N ALA A 50 -7.24 -5.33 17.35
CA ALA A 50 -7.54 -6.65 17.87
C ALA A 50 -6.27 -7.29 18.43
N ALA A 51 -6.31 -7.88 19.63
CA ALA A 51 -5.13 -8.50 20.26
C ALA A 51 -4.40 -9.49 19.34
N ILE A 52 -5.16 -10.28 18.56
CA ILE A 52 -4.63 -11.27 17.61
C ILE A 52 -4.05 -10.68 16.31
N LYS A 53 -4.19 -9.37 16.06
CA LYS A 53 -3.84 -8.75 14.77
C LYS A 53 -3.11 -7.41 14.91
N GLY A 54 -3.14 -6.76 16.06
CA GLY A 54 -2.53 -5.45 16.27
C GLY A 54 -3.48 -4.30 15.90
N GLU A 55 -2.89 -3.19 15.49
CA GLU A 55 -3.60 -1.92 15.27
C GLU A 55 -3.94 -1.69 13.79
N PHE A 56 -5.05 -1.01 13.55
CA PHE A 56 -5.57 -0.69 12.24
C PHE A 56 -5.85 0.81 12.09
N LYS A 57 -5.73 1.31 10.86
CA LYS A 57 -6.42 2.54 10.43
C LYS A 57 -7.28 2.23 9.23
N TRP A 58 -8.46 2.82 9.22
CA TRP A 58 -9.46 2.67 8.19
C TRP A 58 -9.70 4.00 7.51
N ALA A 59 -10.19 3.95 6.28
CA ALA A 59 -10.58 5.13 5.53
C ALA A 59 -11.72 4.78 4.57
N LYS A 60 -12.64 5.71 4.38
CA LYS A 60 -13.76 5.63 3.43
C LYS A 60 -13.64 6.74 2.39
N ASN A 61 -14.21 6.56 1.20
CA ASN A 61 -14.12 7.50 0.08
C ASN A 61 -12.67 7.93 -0.24
N VAL A 62 -11.76 6.97 -0.28
CA VAL A 62 -10.32 7.22 -0.35
C VAL A 62 -9.91 7.67 -1.75
N VAL A 63 -9.19 8.79 -1.84
CA VAL A 63 -8.54 9.24 -3.09
C VAL A 63 -7.35 8.33 -3.38
N PRO A 64 -7.24 7.73 -4.59
CA PRO A 64 -6.12 6.86 -4.92
C PRO A 64 -4.76 7.57 -4.87
N THR A 65 -3.70 6.80 -4.57
CA THR A 65 -2.34 7.23 -4.88
C THR A 65 -2.10 7.05 -6.37
N TYR A 66 -1.51 8.05 -7.02
CA TYR A 66 -1.23 8.02 -8.45
C TYR A 66 0.25 7.76 -8.72
N ALA A 67 0.55 6.75 -9.53
CA ALA A 67 1.91 6.36 -9.87
C ALA A 67 2.02 5.97 -11.35
N TRP A 68 3.24 6.06 -11.90
CA TRP A 68 3.53 5.53 -13.23
C TRP A 68 3.47 4.00 -13.22
N TYR A 69 2.83 3.42 -14.24
CA TYR A 69 2.71 1.99 -14.40
C TYR A 69 2.81 1.60 -15.87
N ASN A 70 3.72 0.69 -16.19
CA ASN A 70 4.02 0.19 -17.53
C ASN A 70 3.50 -1.24 -17.77
N GLY A 71 2.68 -1.78 -16.88
CA GLY A 71 2.19 -3.16 -16.94
C GLY A 71 2.98 -4.13 -16.06
N LYS A 72 4.13 -3.73 -15.51
CA LYS A 72 4.96 -4.55 -14.62
C LYS A 72 5.01 -4.00 -13.21
N SER A 73 5.22 -4.89 -12.25
CA SER A 73 5.38 -4.56 -10.83
C SER A 73 6.54 -5.35 -10.26
N ASP A 74 7.33 -4.71 -9.42
CA ASP A 74 8.23 -5.42 -8.51
C ASP A 74 7.43 -5.99 -7.35
N ARG A 75 7.93 -7.08 -6.77
CA ARG A 75 7.37 -7.70 -5.58
C ARG A 75 8.47 -8.28 -4.71
N TYR A 76 8.27 -8.18 -3.40
CA TYR A 76 9.04 -8.94 -2.43
C TYR A 76 8.73 -10.42 -2.55
N LEU A 77 9.76 -11.25 -2.60
CA LEU A 77 9.66 -12.70 -2.53
C LEU A 77 10.11 -13.21 -1.16
N VAL A 78 9.45 -14.27 -0.69
CA VAL A 78 9.77 -14.91 0.59
C VAL A 78 11.25 -15.34 0.59
N GLY A 79 11.98 -14.92 1.62
CA GLY A 79 13.42 -15.18 1.77
C GLY A 79 14.34 -14.09 1.20
N GLU A 80 13.82 -13.11 0.46
CA GLU A 80 14.63 -11.96 0.01
C GLU A 80 15.05 -11.09 1.19
N LYS A 81 16.29 -10.58 1.13
CA LYS A 81 16.81 -9.68 2.16
C LYS A 81 16.16 -8.31 2.07
N ILE A 82 15.90 -7.72 3.22
CA ILE A 82 15.36 -6.38 3.40
C ILE A 82 16.38 -5.47 4.09
N ASN A 83 16.15 -4.16 3.96
CA ASN A 83 16.79 -3.17 4.82
C ASN A 83 15.78 -2.67 5.87
N PRO A 84 15.88 -3.08 7.14
CA PRO A 84 14.88 -2.73 8.16
C PRO A 84 14.89 -1.24 8.54
N LYS A 85 15.87 -0.45 8.07
CA LYS A 85 15.91 1.01 8.26
C LYS A 85 15.10 1.77 7.22
N LYS A 86 14.55 1.10 6.20
CA LYS A 86 13.72 1.67 5.15
C LYS A 86 12.34 1.02 5.16
N ILE A 87 11.37 1.67 4.53
CA ILE A 87 10.09 1.03 4.23
C ILE A 87 10.35 -0.09 3.22
N VAL A 88 9.91 -1.30 3.55
CA VAL A 88 10.01 -2.46 2.67
C VAL A 88 8.82 -2.43 1.70
N GLU A 89 9.11 -2.33 0.42
CA GLU A 89 8.08 -2.35 -0.62
C GLU A 89 7.73 -3.79 -0.98
N LEU A 90 6.54 -4.24 -0.59
CA LEU A 90 6.06 -5.61 -0.89
C LEU A 90 5.63 -5.73 -2.34
N THR A 91 5.02 -4.68 -2.89
CA THR A 91 4.77 -4.53 -4.32
C THR A 91 4.93 -3.08 -4.71
N THR A 92 5.50 -2.82 -5.90
CA THR A 92 5.66 -1.46 -6.43
C THR A 92 5.34 -1.45 -7.92
N PRO A 93 4.48 -0.52 -8.40
CA PRO A 93 4.27 -0.37 -9.84
C PRO A 93 5.52 0.18 -10.51
N LEU A 94 5.92 -0.43 -11.62
CA LEU A 94 7.08 0.01 -12.39
C LEU A 94 6.69 0.98 -13.48
N GLY A 95 7.54 1.96 -13.72
CA GLY A 95 7.36 2.95 -14.77
C GLY A 95 7.90 4.30 -14.32
N SER A 96 8.00 5.24 -15.27
CA SER A 96 8.38 6.61 -14.97
C SER A 96 7.89 7.56 -16.06
N ILE A 97 8.05 8.87 -15.83
CA ILE A 97 7.81 9.89 -16.84
C ILE A 97 8.68 9.71 -18.10
N LYS A 98 9.75 8.91 -18.07
CA LYS A 98 10.60 8.62 -19.24
C LYS A 98 10.21 7.34 -19.97
N ASP A 99 9.39 6.48 -19.38
CA ASP A 99 9.00 5.18 -19.95
C ASP A 99 7.81 5.29 -20.92
N LYS A 100 8.07 5.19 -22.23
CA LYS A 100 7.06 5.38 -23.30
C LYS A 100 5.80 4.52 -23.14
N THR A 101 5.89 3.39 -22.45
CA THR A 101 4.77 2.47 -22.23
C THR A 101 3.98 2.77 -20.95
N ALA A 102 4.56 3.55 -20.03
CA ALA A 102 3.94 3.87 -18.76
C ALA A 102 2.84 4.93 -18.88
N LYS A 103 1.76 4.74 -18.12
CA LYS A 103 0.73 5.75 -17.84
C LYS A 103 0.58 5.96 -16.34
N ILE A 104 -0.01 7.08 -15.94
CA ILE A 104 -0.38 7.35 -14.54
C ILE A 104 -1.65 6.55 -14.23
N PHE A 105 -1.57 5.65 -13.25
CA PHE A 105 -2.67 4.80 -12.78
C PHE A 105 -3.02 5.08 -11.31
N PRO A 106 -4.27 4.81 -10.88
CA PRO A 106 -4.67 4.88 -9.49
C PRO A 106 -4.38 3.58 -8.73
N PHE A 107 -3.91 3.72 -7.49
CA PHE A 107 -3.59 2.61 -6.60
C PHE A 107 -4.17 2.84 -5.20
N LYS A 108 -4.63 1.76 -4.58
CA LYS A 108 -4.70 1.65 -3.12
C LYS A 108 -3.32 1.32 -2.62
N VAL A 109 -2.90 2.02 -1.58
CA VAL A 109 -1.69 1.70 -0.83
C VAL A 109 -2.11 1.15 0.53
N MET A 110 -1.62 -0.03 0.88
CA MET A 110 -1.69 -0.58 2.25
C MET A 110 -0.32 -0.40 2.88
N GLU A 111 -0.26 0.26 4.02
CA GLU A 111 0.96 0.41 4.80
C GLU A 111 0.82 -0.33 6.14
N GLY A 112 1.92 -0.60 6.81
CA GLY A 112 1.85 -1.31 8.08
C GLY A 112 3.19 -1.66 8.65
N LYS A 113 3.18 -2.47 9.71
CA LYS A 113 4.38 -3.14 10.21
C LYS A 113 4.13 -4.63 10.33
N GLN A 114 5.11 -5.42 9.92
CA GLN A 114 5.07 -6.87 10.00
C GLN A 114 6.38 -7.43 10.57
N PRO A 115 6.36 -8.62 11.16
CA PRO A 115 7.55 -9.19 11.77
C PRO A 115 8.61 -9.55 10.71
N TYR A 116 9.88 -9.45 11.12
CA TYR A 116 11.04 -9.85 10.33
C TYR A 116 12.11 -10.45 11.25
N ASP A 117 12.98 -11.28 10.69
CA ASP A 117 14.11 -11.87 11.41
C ASP A 117 15.26 -10.85 11.51
N THR A 118 15.66 -10.48 12.73
CA THR A 118 16.61 -9.38 12.95
C THR A 118 18.06 -9.72 12.60
N LYS A 119 18.40 -11.01 12.49
CA LYS A 119 19.75 -11.44 12.09
C LYS A 119 19.79 -11.77 10.60
N ASN A 120 18.78 -12.47 10.10
CA ASN A 120 18.75 -12.87 8.69
C ASN A 120 18.24 -11.77 7.75
N ASN A 121 17.58 -10.73 8.30
CA ASN A 121 17.06 -9.57 7.58
C ASN A 121 16.11 -9.95 6.43
N TYR A 122 15.13 -10.80 6.68
CA TYR A 122 13.99 -11.00 5.78
C TYR A 122 12.69 -11.07 6.58
N LEU A 123 11.57 -10.86 5.90
CA LEU A 123 10.25 -10.97 6.52
C LEU A 123 10.01 -12.42 6.93
N VAL A 124 9.45 -12.62 8.13
CA VAL A 124 9.10 -13.97 8.58
C VAL A 124 7.72 -14.36 8.09
N VAL A 125 7.48 -15.67 8.02
CA VAL A 125 6.18 -16.24 7.67
C VAL A 125 5.58 -16.88 8.93
N PRO A 126 4.84 -16.12 9.76
CA PRO A 126 4.32 -16.63 11.02
C PRO A 126 3.12 -17.57 10.80
N HIS A 127 3.07 -18.65 11.56
CA HIS A 127 1.87 -19.46 11.74
C HIS A 127 0.85 -18.68 12.58
N THR A 128 -0.19 -18.16 11.93
CA THR A 128 -1.17 -17.25 12.57
C THR A 128 -2.37 -18.02 13.10
N TYR A 129 -3.15 -18.65 12.23
CA TYR A 129 -4.28 -19.49 12.61
C TYR A 129 -3.80 -20.71 13.38
N GLY A 130 -4.33 -21.00 14.57
CA GLY A 130 -3.85 -22.10 15.43
C GLY A 130 -2.50 -21.83 16.11
N GLY A 131 -1.66 -20.94 15.58
CA GLY A 131 -0.42 -20.44 16.17
C GLY A 131 -0.63 -19.14 16.95
N PHE A 132 -0.10 -18.03 16.43
CA PHE A 132 -0.13 -16.73 17.11
C PHE A 132 -1.53 -16.32 17.59
N TRP A 133 -2.61 -16.59 16.85
CA TRP A 133 -3.96 -16.20 17.27
C TRP A 133 -4.48 -16.96 18.49
N LYS A 134 -3.98 -18.17 18.73
CA LYS A 134 -4.36 -18.99 19.90
C LYS A 134 -3.51 -18.64 21.12
N HIS A 135 -2.22 -18.39 20.89
CA HIS A 135 -1.23 -18.28 21.97
C HIS A 135 -0.80 -16.85 22.28
N LEU A 136 -1.02 -15.91 21.36
CA LEU A 136 -0.44 -14.55 21.36
C LEU A 136 1.08 -14.52 21.58
N ASP A 137 1.75 -15.58 21.13
CA ASP A 137 3.19 -15.75 21.23
C ASP A 137 3.82 -15.68 19.83
N TRP A 138 4.49 -14.56 19.56
CA TRP A 138 5.20 -14.33 18.32
C TRP A 138 6.36 -15.31 18.11
N GLN A 139 7.09 -15.64 19.17
CA GLN A 139 8.23 -16.56 19.07
C GLN A 139 7.75 -17.92 18.59
N LYS A 140 6.67 -18.43 19.20
CA LYS A 140 6.05 -19.69 18.79
C LYS A 140 5.51 -19.62 17.35
N GLY A 141 4.70 -18.60 17.05
CA GLY A 141 4.11 -18.45 15.72
C GLY A 141 5.15 -18.35 14.60
N ILE A 142 6.23 -17.61 14.84
CA ILE A 142 7.33 -17.45 13.88
C ILE A 142 8.12 -18.75 13.74
N THR A 143 8.50 -19.40 14.84
CA THR A 143 9.25 -20.66 14.82
C THR A 143 8.50 -21.72 14.02
N ASP A 144 7.22 -21.94 14.34
CA ASP A 144 6.40 -22.95 13.67
C ASP A 144 6.23 -22.64 12.17
N GLY A 145 5.95 -21.37 11.84
CA GLY A 145 5.69 -20.97 10.45
C GLY A 145 6.95 -20.97 9.58
N MET A 146 8.09 -20.55 10.12
CA MET A 146 9.37 -20.57 9.42
C MET A 146 9.87 -21.99 9.14
N ALA A 147 9.67 -22.91 10.10
CA ALA A 147 9.97 -24.33 9.91
C ALA A 147 9.19 -24.93 8.72
N VAL A 148 7.89 -24.62 8.62
CA VAL A 148 7.05 -25.05 7.47
C VAL A 148 7.48 -24.37 6.17
N ALA A 149 7.86 -23.09 6.23
CA ALA A 149 8.33 -22.34 5.06
C ALA A 149 9.70 -22.81 4.55
N GLY A 150 10.41 -23.70 5.28
CA GLY A 150 11.75 -24.17 4.92
C GLY A 150 12.80 -23.07 5.01
N LEU A 151 12.56 -22.01 5.80
CA LEU A 151 13.50 -20.91 5.99
C LEU A 151 14.06 -20.93 7.41
N PRO A 152 15.37 -20.66 7.59
CA PRO A 152 15.95 -20.61 8.92
C PRO A 152 15.31 -19.48 9.73
N TYR A 153 15.21 -19.66 11.03
CA TYR A 153 14.82 -18.60 11.95
C TYR A 153 15.92 -18.42 12.99
N SER A 154 16.39 -17.20 13.16
CA SER A 154 17.51 -16.90 14.05
C SER A 154 17.15 -16.94 15.54
N GLY A 155 15.86 -17.12 15.85
CA GLY A 155 15.33 -17.00 17.20
C GLY A 155 15.09 -15.56 17.65
N SER A 156 15.37 -14.56 16.80
CA SER A 156 15.16 -13.13 17.12
C SER A 156 14.32 -12.46 16.03
N TYR A 157 13.34 -11.68 16.45
CA TYR A 157 12.46 -10.94 15.54
C TYR A 157 12.34 -9.47 15.94
N GLY A 158 11.96 -8.66 14.96
CA GLY A 158 11.54 -7.27 15.14
C GLY A 158 10.38 -6.98 14.20
N PHE A 159 9.97 -5.71 14.12
CA PHE A 159 8.93 -5.28 13.19
C PHE A 159 9.46 -4.20 12.27
N VAL A 160 9.18 -4.32 10.98
CA VAL A 160 9.60 -3.39 9.94
C VAL A 160 8.38 -2.78 9.26
N GLN A 161 8.48 -1.52 8.86
CA GLN A 161 7.43 -0.87 8.09
C GLN A 161 7.39 -1.41 6.66
N THR A 162 6.19 -1.70 6.17
CA THR A 162 5.93 -2.20 4.82
C THR A 162 4.94 -1.34 4.08
N LYS A 163 5.05 -1.35 2.75
CA LYS A 163 4.15 -0.67 1.84
C LYS A 163 3.83 -1.58 0.66
N MET A 164 2.57 -1.62 0.25
CA MET A 164 2.12 -2.47 -0.85
C MET A 164 1.10 -1.72 -1.70
N TYR A 165 1.24 -1.83 -3.01
CA TYR A 165 0.37 -1.17 -4.00
C TYR A 165 -0.57 -2.18 -4.64
N TRP A 166 -1.87 -1.84 -4.70
CA TRP A 166 -2.89 -2.55 -5.45
C TRP A 166 -3.54 -1.61 -6.45
N ARG A 167 -3.61 -2.05 -7.71
CA ARG A 167 -4.27 -1.28 -8.76
C ARG A 167 -5.76 -1.14 -8.46
N ILE A 168 -6.29 0.06 -8.66
CA ILE A 168 -7.73 0.32 -8.62
C ILE A 168 -8.29 0.22 -10.04
N ASN A 169 -9.19 -0.74 -10.28
CA ASN A 169 -9.79 -0.99 -11.59
C ASN A 169 -11.33 -1.03 -11.57
N HIS A 170 -11.97 -1.01 -10.40
CA HIS A 170 -13.42 -1.07 -10.24
C HIS A 170 -13.97 0.22 -9.60
N MET A 171 -15.30 0.33 -9.48
CA MET A 171 -15.99 1.53 -8.98
C MET A 171 -15.91 2.74 -9.93
N VAL A 172 -15.88 2.48 -11.24
CA VAL A 172 -16.01 3.51 -12.27
C VAL A 172 -17.28 4.33 -12.04
N VAL A 173 -17.14 5.65 -12.01
CA VAL A 173 -18.27 6.58 -11.83
C VAL A 173 -18.93 6.94 -13.17
N PRO A 174 -20.21 7.38 -13.14
CA PRO A 174 -20.82 8.08 -14.28
C PRO A 174 -19.97 9.25 -14.79
N LYS A 175 -20.12 9.59 -16.08
CA LYS A 175 -19.23 10.54 -16.78
C LYS A 175 -19.18 11.94 -16.17
N ASP A 176 -20.28 12.39 -15.56
CA ASP A 176 -20.45 13.69 -14.91
C ASP A 176 -19.76 13.78 -13.55
N GLN A 177 -19.33 12.65 -12.98
CA GLN A 177 -18.58 12.56 -11.73
C GLN A 177 -17.09 12.26 -11.97
N ALA A 178 -16.66 12.09 -13.22
CA ALA A 178 -15.26 11.88 -13.54
C ALA A 178 -14.42 13.12 -13.23
N LEU A 179 -13.13 12.92 -12.93
CA LEU A 179 -12.22 14.02 -12.66
C LEU A 179 -12.17 15.01 -13.83
N THR A 180 -12.24 16.29 -13.48
CA THR A 180 -12.17 17.42 -14.40
C THR A 180 -10.77 18.04 -14.38
N CYS A 181 -10.55 19.06 -15.21
CA CYS A 181 -9.25 19.76 -15.29
C CYS A 181 -8.78 20.25 -13.91
N GLY A 182 -9.68 20.84 -13.12
CA GLY A 182 -9.38 21.43 -11.82
C GLY A 182 -9.10 20.41 -10.71
N ASP A 183 -9.46 19.14 -10.90
CA ASP A 183 -9.12 18.07 -9.95
C ASP A 183 -7.63 17.73 -9.99
N CYS A 184 -6.98 17.91 -11.14
CA CYS A 184 -5.56 17.61 -11.33
C CYS A 184 -4.70 18.88 -11.35
N HIS A 185 -5.20 19.92 -12.00
CA HIS A 185 -4.46 21.15 -12.26
C HIS A 185 -4.85 22.27 -11.28
N GLY A 186 -3.88 23.11 -10.92
CA GLY A 186 -4.04 24.20 -9.97
C GLY A 186 -3.59 23.86 -8.54
N LYS A 187 -3.81 24.81 -7.63
CA LYS A 187 -3.22 24.80 -6.28
C LYS A 187 -3.64 23.61 -5.40
N LYS A 188 -4.81 23.03 -5.65
CA LYS A 188 -5.38 21.91 -4.89
C LYS A 188 -5.46 20.62 -5.73
N GLY A 189 -4.63 20.51 -6.76
CA GLY A 189 -4.59 19.34 -7.64
C GLY A 189 -4.22 18.07 -6.87
N ARG A 190 -4.87 16.95 -7.23
CA ARG A 190 -4.69 15.63 -6.60
C ARG A 190 -3.38 14.93 -6.98
N LEU A 191 -2.67 15.42 -8.01
CA LEU A 191 -1.45 14.79 -8.51
C LEU A 191 -0.21 15.46 -7.91
N ASP A 192 0.64 14.66 -7.25
CA ASP A 192 1.98 15.11 -6.88
C ASP A 192 2.87 15.13 -8.13
N TRP A 193 2.87 16.28 -8.80
CA TRP A 193 3.62 16.49 -10.03
C TRP A 193 5.11 16.24 -9.86
N LYS A 194 5.69 16.63 -8.71
CA LYS A 194 7.13 16.47 -8.46
C LYS A 194 7.48 15.00 -8.25
N ALA A 195 6.69 14.26 -7.46
CA ALA A 195 6.89 12.82 -7.29
C ALA A 195 6.69 12.04 -8.61
N LEU A 196 5.78 12.51 -9.48
CA LEU A 196 5.59 11.96 -10.82
C LEU A 196 6.68 12.38 -11.83
N GLY A 197 7.69 13.15 -11.42
CA GLY A 197 8.83 13.55 -12.25
C GLY A 197 8.58 14.75 -13.16
N TYR A 198 7.48 15.48 -12.98
CA TYR A 198 7.24 16.76 -13.65
C TYR A 198 7.96 17.91 -12.94
N LYS A 199 8.24 18.99 -13.67
CA LYS A 199 8.82 20.23 -13.12
C LYS A 199 7.81 21.11 -12.36
N GLY A 200 6.56 20.66 -12.27
CA GLY A 200 5.41 21.39 -11.75
C GLY A 200 4.16 21.00 -12.53
N ASP A 201 3.08 21.75 -12.33
CA ASP A 201 1.82 21.51 -13.04
C ASP A 201 2.04 21.55 -14.58
N PRO A 202 1.75 20.45 -15.31
CA PRO A 202 1.91 20.38 -16.76
C PRO A 202 1.11 21.41 -17.55
N GLN A 203 0.01 21.94 -17.00
CA GLN A 203 -0.76 23.01 -17.63
C GLN A 203 0.07 24.30 -17.71
N ALA A 204 0.90 24.56 -16.69
CA ALA A 204 1.74 25.76 -16.62
C ALA A 204 3.18 25.54 -17.11
N LYS A 205 3.73 24.32 -16.95
CA LYS A 205 5.15 24.01 -17.19
C LYS A 205 5.39 23.13 -18.42
N GLY A 206 4.32 22.69 -19.08
CA GLY A 206 4.37 21.79 -20.23
C GLY A 206 4.39 20.31 -19.84
N GLY A 207 3.76 19.50 -20.69
CA GLY A 207 3.58 18.07 -20.47
C GLY A 207 4.82 17.22 -20.71
N ARG A 208 4.64 15.92 -20.43
CA ARG A 208 5.63 14.88 -20.70
C ARG A 208 6.04 14.90 -22.17
N LYS A 209 7.34 15.08 -22.42
CA LYS A 209 7.97 14.95 -23.74
C LYS A 209 8.76 13.64 -23.77
N LEU A 210 8.33 12.72 -24.64
CA LEU A 210 9.08 11.51 -24.97
C LEU A 210 9.94 11.85 -26.18
N LYS A 211 11.26 11.72 -26.05
CA LYS A 211 12.17 11.65 -27.21
C LYS A 211 12.09 10.24 -27.78
#